data_AF-A0A7C6KM88-F1
#
_entry.id   AF-A0A7C6KM88-F1
#
_cell.length_a   1.000
_cell.length_b   1.000
_cell.length_c   1.000
_cell.angle_alpha   90.00
_cell.angle_beta   90.00
_cell.angle_gamma   90.00
#
_symmetry.space_group_name_H-M   'P 1'
#
loop_
_entity.id
_entity.type
_entity.pdbx_description
1 polymer ?
#
loop_
_entity_poly.entity_id
_entity_poly.type
_entity_poly.pdbx_seq_one_letter_code
_entity_poly.pdbx_strand_id
1 'polypeptide(L)'
;MRATRKSESAGAAGASGAGHDGGSDSASDSGKEAAHKPAGAGARSRRPNIAFIAPVVASSLHTEYVGDIASGIEQVARSRGFTIFTINSANDPDNELDILNRLTKDDVGGIALWPADGSKAQALVRTLTETGYPIVLVDRYLVGSNACAVASDNFGGAFAATRYLLSLGHRRIGFVATSNLSTTSVADRLRGYRHALKLAGIPYDPSLVFDSYPWYVQVAELPFLLTGGSDSDIDGCISYLKEVRPTAVITLNERVAVTFLRLCRELEEVHQCNLIKEKVASGQWKPTWGMWVEADCNVTSGESLVRQLLFGTRFFRQEFGRECKVLWLPDVFGYSWALPQIIKKSGLEYFMTTKISWNQYNRPEYDTFMWRGMDGTEVLTHFITTPELRISHQGCTGVQPDGAGRGACGVQRQQTQIPHQTL
;
A
#
# COMPACT_ATOMS: atom_id res chain seq x y z
N MET A 1 16.84 -43.56 0.53
CA MET A 1 16.74 -44.31 1.80
C MET A 1 15.32 -44.14 2.33
N ARG A 2 14.59 -45.25 2.45
CA ARG A 2 13.20 -45.35 2.91
C ARG A 2 13.23 -45.76 4.38
N ALA A 3 12.41 -45.16 5.24
CA ALA A 3 11.83 -45.84 6.40
C ALA A 3 10.64 -45.05 6.96
N THR A 4 9.49 -45.72 6.99
CA THR A 4 8.21 -45.36 7.61
C THR A 4 7.93 -46.32 8.78
N ARG A 5 7.20 -45.86 9.81
CA ARG A 5 6.22 -46.60 10.69
C ARG A 5 5.84 -45.67 11.87
N LYS A 6 4.57 -45.34 12.24
CA LYS A 6 3.37 -46.11 12.70
C LYS A 6 3.74 -47.19 13.73
N SER A 7 3.15 -47.35 14.92
CA SER A 7 1.84 -47.10 15.56
C SER A 7 2.12 -46.87 17.08
N GLU A 8 1.21 -46.72 18.06
CA GLU A 8 -0.07 -47.36 18.34
C GLU A 8 -0.69 -46.76 19.63
N SER A 9 -1.99 -46.95 19.77
CA SER A 9 -2.86 -46.56 20.89
C SER A 9 -3.18 -47.72 21.84
N ALA A 10 -3.41 -47.43 23.13
CA ALA A 10 -4.22 -48.19 24.09
C ALA A 10 -4.70 -47.18 25.16
N GLY A 11 -5.97 -47.05 25.60
CA GLY A 11 -6.93 -48.05 26.08
C GLY A 11 -6.51 -48.54 27.48
N ALA A 12 -7.26 -48.51 28.59
CA ALA A 12 -8.62 -48.12 28.93
C ALA A 12 -8.77 -48.07 30.47
N ALA A 13 -9.90 -47.53 30.94
CA ALA A 13 -10.69 -47.91 32.13
C ALA A 13 -10.19 -47.66 33.57
N GLY A 14 -11.05 -47.00 34.35
CA GLY A 14 -11.68 -47.70 35.48
C GLY A 14 -11.70 -47.03 36.86
N ALA A 15 -12.92 -46.87 37.38
CA ALA A 15 -13.33 -47.00 38.78
C ALA A 15 -13.55 -45.73 39.65
N SER A 16 -14.86 -45.53 39.85
CA SER A 16 -15.62 -44.97 40.97
C SER A 16 -15.04 -45.09 42.39
N GLY A 17 -15.39 -44.12 43.24
CA GLY A 17 -15.42 -44.25 44.70
C GLY A 17 -16.27 -43.14 45.33
N ALA A 18 -17.34 -43.52 46.01
CA ALA A 18 -18.33 -42.66 46.68
C ALA A 18 -17.97 -42.39 48.15
N GLY A 19 -18.55 -41.33 48.73
CA GLY A 19 -18.71 -41.09 50.17
C GLY A 19 -19.49 -39.77 50.37
N HIS A 20 -20.78 -39.83 50.72
CA HIS A 20 -21.35 -39.77 52.09
C HIS A 20 -21.13 -38.42 52.79
N ASP A 21 -22.02 -37.84 53.60
CA ASP A 21 -23.48 -37.75 53.76
C ASP A 21 -23.69 -36.81 54.98
N GLY A 22 -24.89 -36.23 55.15
CA GLY A 22 -25.33 -35.51 56.37
C GLY A 22 -25.39 -33.98 56.21
N GLY A 23 -26.51 -33.28 56.35
CA GLY A 23 -27.69 -33.44 57.23
C GLY A 23 -27.81 -32.11 58.02
N SER A 24 -28.63 -31.15 57.59
CA SER A 24 -30.05 -30.88 57.93
C SER A 24 -30.25 -29.95 59.15
N ASP A 25 -31.35 -29.19 59.06
CA ASP A 25 -32.06 -28.41 60.11
C ASP A 25 -31.51 -27.01 60.48
N SER A 26 -32.31 -25.97 60.69
CA SER A 26 -33.77 -25.82 60.87
C SER A 26 -34.19 -24.35 60.68
N ALA A 27 -35.48 -24.16 60.39
CA ALA A 27 -36.17 -22.88 60.29
C ALA A 27 -36.41 -22.22 61.67
N SER A 28 -36.51 -20.88 61.69
CA SER A 28 -37.31 -20.19 62.69
C SER A 28 -38.09 -19.04 62.04
N ASP A 29 -39.40 -19.08 62.27
CA ASP A 29 -40.45 -18.16 61.86
C ASP A 29 -40.67 -17.14 63.00
N SER A 30 -40.82 -15.86 62.66
CA SER A 30 -41.48 -14.88 63.54
C SER A 30 -42.12 -13.79 62.69
N GLY A 31 -43.43 -13.64 62.88
CA GLY A 31 -44.29 -12.85 62.01
C GLY A 31 -44.58 -11.42 62.46
N LYS A 32 -45.17 -10.70 61.49
CA LYS A 32 -46.07 -9.53 61.55
C LYS A 32 -45.45 -8.14 61.78
N GLU A 33 -45.51 -7.33 60.73
CA GLU A 33 -46.33 -6.11 60.71
C GLU A 33 -46.66 -5.68 59.26
N ALA A 34 -47.94 -5.53 58.94
CA ALA A 34 -48.42 -5.09 57.64
C ALA A 34 -48.47 -3.55 57.61
N ALA A 35 -47.43 -2.94 57.05
CA ALA A 35 -47.41 -1.52 56.74
C ALA A 35 -48.07 -1.24 55.38
N HIS A 36 -49.05 -0.35 55.39
CA HIS A 36 -49.70 0.22 54.21
C HIS A 36 -48.66 0.92 53.32
N LYS A 37 -48.35 0.36 52.15
CA LYS A 37 -47.44 0.97 51.15
C LYS A 37 -48.17 2.06 50.37
N PRO A 38 -47.61 3.26 50.19
CA PRO A 38 -48.02 4.11 49.08
C PRO A 38 -47.54 3.48 47.77
N ALA A 39 -48.35 3.58 46.73
CA ALA A 39 -48.07 3.06 45.39
C ALA A 39 -46.81 3.73 44.81
N GLY A 40 -45.68 3.03 44.92
CA GLY A 40 -44.42 3.40 44.29
C GLY A 40 -44.40 2.95 42.83
N ALA A 41 -44.05 3.88 41.94
CA ALA A 41 -43.69 3.62 40.56
C ALA A 41 -42.79 2.38 40.45
N GLY A 42 -43.18 1.44 39.59
CA GLY A 42 -42.48 0.18 39.40
C GLY A 42 -41.01 0.41 39.07
N ALA A 43 -40.13 0.06 40.01
CA ALA A 43 -38.70 -0.05 39.77
C ALA A 43 -38.48 -1.11 38.69
N ARG A 44 -38.18 -0.69 37.45
CA ARG A 44 -37.64 -1.58 36.43
C ARG A 44 -36.38 -2.23 37.01
N SER A 45 -36.46 -3.54 37.26
CA SER A 45 -35.30 -4.38 37.60
C SER A 45 -34.14 -4.01 36.67
N ARG A 46 -32.99 -3.66 37.25
CA ARG A 46 -31.79 -3.21 36.52
C ARG A 46 -31.30 -4.37 35.68
N ARG A 47 -31.70 -4.41 34.41
CA ARG A 47 -31.34 -5.49 33.50
C ARG A 47 -29.85 -5.36 33.17
N PRO A 48 -29.03 -6.38 33.46
CA PRO A 48 -27.58 -6.27 33.39
C PRO A 48 -27.06 -6.29 31.93
N ASN A 49 -27.92 -6.46 30.93
CA ASN A 49 -27.49 -6.74 29.57
C ASN A 49 -27.48 -5.47 28.70
N ILE A 50 -26.38 -5.23 27.99
CA ILE A 50 -26.22 -4.19 26.98
C ILE A 50 -25.86 -4.87 25.66
N ALA A 51 -26.45 -4.43 24.56
CA ALA A 51 -26.08 -4.88 23.23
C ALA A 51 -25.22 -3.84 22.53
N PHE A 52 -24.10 -4.25 21.95
CA PHE A 52 -23.31 -3.46 21.02
C PHE A 52 -23.48 -4.02 19.62
N ILE A 53 -24.12 -3.26 18.73
CA ILE A 53 -24.36 -3.64 17.35
C ILE A 53 -23.31 -2.93 16.49
N ALA A 54 -22.48 -3.69 15.78
CA ALA A 54 -21.40 -3.15 14.95
C ALA A 54 -21.49 -3.65 13.50
N PRO A 55 -21.17 -2.80 12.50
CA PRO A 55 -21.16 -3.18 11.10
C PRO A 55 -19.84 -3.90 10.77
N VAL A 56 -19.75 -5.20 11.10
CA VAL A 56 -18.53 -6.00 10.92
C VAL A 56 -18.71 -7.00 9.76
N VAL A 57 -17.93 -6.92 8.69
CA VAL A 57 -17.94 -8.03 7.72
C VAL A 57 -17.14 -9.19 8.33
N ALA A 58 -17.63 -10.42 8.31
CA ALA A 58 -17.17 -11.58 9.11
C ALA A 58 -15.66 -11.92 9.08
N SER A 59 -14.85 -11.28 8.22
CA SER A 59 -13.38 -11.34 8.20
C SER A 59 -12.67 -10.20 8.99
N SER A 60 -13.42 -9.30 9.64
CA SER A 60 -12.93 -7.96 10.05
C SER A 60 -12.84 -7.70 11.55
N LEU A 61 -13.03 -8.72 12.41
CA LEU A 61 -12.74 -8.58 13.86
C LEU A 61 -11.23 -8.32 14.14
N HIS A 62 -10.38 -8.34 13.10
CA HIS A 62 -8.97 -7.98 13.14
C HIS A 62 -8.67 -6.52 12.74
N THR A 63 -9.68 -5.70 12.42
CA THR A 63 -9.43 -4.26 12.31
C THR A 63 -9.28 -3.69 13.70
N GLU A 64 -8.05 -3.28 14.05
CA GLU A 64 -7.65 -2.74 15.35
C GLU A 64 -8.68 -1.71 15.87
N TYR A 65 -9.18 -0.84 14.98
CA TYR A 65 -10.20 0.17 15.29
C TYR A 65 -11.51 -0.38 15.90
N VAL A 66 -12.10 -1.43 15.33
CA VAL A 66 -13.38 -1.98 15.85
C VAL A 66 -13.15 -2.73 17.15
N GLY A 67 -12.03 -3.46 17.23
CA GLY A 67 -11.63 -4.21 18.42
C GLY A 67 -11.41 -3.30 19.63
N ASP A 68 -10.74 -2.17 19.43
CA ASP A 68 -10.46 -1.20 20.49
C ASP A 68 -11.73 -0.54 21.03
N ILE A 69 -12.65 -0.15 20.13
CA ILE A 69 -13.96 0.39 20.53
C ILE A 69 -14.75 -0.66 21.32
N ALA A 70 -14.84 -1.89 20.81
CA ALA A 70 -15.55 -2.97 21.48
C ALA A 70 -14.94 -3.27 22.86
N SER A 71 -13.61 -3.31 22.96
CA SER A 71 -12.88 -3.52 24.22
C SER A 71 -13.12 -2.40 25.22
N GLY A 72 -13.10 -1.14 24.77
CA GLY A 72 -13.39 0.02 25.63
C GLY A 72 -14.81 -0.01 26.19
N ILE A 73 -15.80 -0.35 25.36
CA ILE A 73 -17.19 -0.49 25.80
C ILE A 73 -17.32 -1.66 26.78
N GLU A 74 -16.71 -2.83 26.49
CA GLU A 74 -16.72 -4.01 27.35
C GLU A 74 -16.13 -3.71 28.73
N GLN A 75 -14.96 -3.07 28.77
CA GLN A 75 -14.24 -2.79 30.00
C GLN A 75 -15.08 -1.91 30.94
N VAL A 76 -15.72 -0.87 30.40
CA VAL A 76 -16.58 0.04 31.17
C VAL A 76 -17.87 -0.66 31.60
N ALA A 77 -18.52 -1.40 30.70
CA ALA A 77 -19.74 -2.15 31.01
C ALA A 77 -19.50 -3.16 32.15
N ARG A 78 -18.43 -3.96 32.04
CA ARG A 78 -18.03 -4.95 33.04
C ARG A 78 -17.73 -4.31 34.39
N SER A 79 -17.01 -3.19 34.43
CA SER A 79 -16.70 -2.47 35.68
C SER A 79 -17.95 -2.00 36.45
N ARG A 80 -19.09 -1.86 35.75
CA ARG A 80 -20.37 -1.42 36.29
C ARG A 80 -21.37 -2.57 36.51
N GLY A 81 -20.93 -3.82 36.35
CA GLY A 81 -21.75 -5.02 36.52
C GLY A 81 -22.71 -5.29 35.37
N PHE A 82 -22.45 -4.76 34.18
CA PHE A 82 -23.21 -5.08 32.96
C PHE A 82 -22.50 -6.17 32.14
N THR A 83 -23.30 -7.07 31.57
CA THR A 83 -22.90 -8.02 30.53
C THR A 83 -23.11 -7.38 29.16
N ILE A 84 -22.10 -7.45 28.30
CA ILE A 84 -22.18 -6.93 26.93
C ILE A 84 -22.26 -8.05 25.90
N PHE A 85 -23.15 -7.90 24.92
CA PHE A 85 -23.23 -8.76 23.75
C PHE A 85 -22.83 -7.96 22.52
N THR A 86 -21.79 -8.40 21.81
CA THR A 86 -21.44 -7.81 20.51
C THR A 86 -22.17 -8.57 19.42
N ILE A 87 -22.93 -7.84 18.61
CA ILE A 87 -23.75 -8.38 17.54
C ILE A 87 -23.29 -7.73 16.24
N ASN A 88 -23.12 -8.58 15.24
CA ASN A 88 -22.64 -8.17 13.94
C ASN A 88 -23.81 -7.88 12.98
N SER A 89 -23.97 -6.64 12.53
CA SER A 89 -24.95 -6.28 11.51
C SER A 89 -24.48 -6.56 10.07
N ALA A 90 -23.21 -6.96 9.87
CA ALA A 90 -22.59 -7.22 8.57
C ALA A 90 -22.58 -6.01 7.62
N ASN A 91 -22.74 -4.79 8.16
CA ASN A 91 -22.97 -3.56 7.40
C ASN A 91 -24.21 -3.65 6.49
N ASP A 92 -25.19 -4.47 6.85
CA ASP A 92 -26.47 -4.63 6.15
C ASP A 92 -27.58 -3.86 6.92
N PRO A 93 -28.17 -2.81 6.31
CA PRO A 93 -29.24 -2.01 6.93
C PRO A 93 -30.50 -2.79 7.31
N ASP A 94 -30.85 -3.84 6.57
CA ASP A 94 -32.05 -4.64 6.84
C ASP A 94 -31.79 -5.61 8.01
N ASN A 95 -30.61 -6.24 8.03
CA ASN A 95 -30.17 -7.06 9.16
C ASN A 95 -30.04 -6.21 10.44
N GLU A 96 -29.46 -5.01 10.36
CA GLU A 96 -29.39 -4.07 11.49
C GLU A 96 -30.78 -3.77 12.07
N LEU A 97 -31.75 -3.45 11.21
CA LEU A 97 -33.10 -3.11 11.64
C LEU A 97 -33.81 -4.32 12.28
N ASP A 98 -33.62 -5.52 11.74
CA ASP A 98 -34.15 -6.75 12.32
C ASP A 98 -33.55 -7.05 13.71
N ILE A 99 -32.23 -6.90 13.86
CA ILE A 99 -31.53 -7.03 15.15
C ILE A 99 -32.11 -6.04 16.18
N LEU A 100 -32.27 -4.77 15.81
CA LEU A 100 -32.84 -3.75 16.70
C LEU A 100 -34.27 -4.09 17.13
N ASN A 101 -35.11 -4.55 16.21
CA ASN A 101 -36.49 -4.95 16.50
C ASN A 101 -36.58 -6.18 17.41
N ARG A 102 -35.61 -7.10 17.36
CA ARG A 102 -35.53 -8.25 18.27
C ARG A 102 -35.08 -7.84 19.67
N LEU A 103 -33.98 -7.10 19.78
CA LEU A 103 -33.40 -6.72 21.08
C LEU A 103 -34.30 -5.80 21.91
N THR A 104 -35.11 -4.98 21.24
CA THR A 104 -36.11 -4.13 21.90
C THR A 104 -37.27 -4.94 22.49
N LYS A 105 -37.53 -6.15 21.98
CA LYS A 105 -38.50 -7.11 22.53
C LYS A 105 -37.88 -8.03 23.58
N ASP A 106 -36.62 -8.39 23.41
CA ASP A 106 -35.85 -9.29 24.29
C ASP A 106 -35.31 -8.59 25.56
N ASP A 107 -35.82 -7.40 25.86
CA ASP A 107 -35.65 -6.74 27.15
C ASP A 107 -34.20 -6.32 27.49
N VAL A 108 -33.36 -6.02 26.50
CA VAL A 108 -31.99 -5.50 26.75
C VAL A 108 -32.07 -4.13 27.45
N GLY A 109 -31.18 -3.90 28.43
CA GLY A 109 -31.16 -2.68 29.27
C GLY A 109 -30.66 -1.43 28.55
N GLY A 110 -29.99 -1.58 27.41
CA GLY A 110 -29.59 -0.49 26.53
C GLY A 110 -28.83 -0.98 25.30
N ILE A 111 -28.73 -0.11 24.30
CA ILE A 111 -28.10 -0.42 23.01
C ILE A 111 -27.01 0.62 22.69
N ALA A 112 -25.81 0.14 22.38
CA ALA A 112 -24.81 0.90 21.66
C ALA A 112 -24.89 0.48 20.18
N LEU A 113 -25.34 1.39 19.32
CA LEU A 113 -25.51 1.13 17.90
C LEU A 113 -24.41 1.85 17.13
N TRP A 114 -23.65 1.12 16.32
CA TRP A 114 -22.84 1.68 15.25
C TRP A 114 -23.60 1.49 13.93
N PRO A 115 -24.20 2.57 13.37
CA PRO A 115 -25.00 2.47 12.16
C PRO A 115 -24.27 1.91 10.93
N ALA A 116 -24.89 0.98 10.23
CA ALA A 116 -24.49 0.51 8.92
C ALA A 116 -24.59 1.62 7.85
N ASP A 117 -23.88 1.44 6.74
CA ASP A 117 -23.99 2.32 5.58
C ASP A 117 -25.43 2.28 5.03
N GLY A 118 -26.08 3.45 4.92
CA GLY A 118 -27.48 3.50 4.48
C GLY A 118 -28.46 2.94 5.51
N SER A 119 -28.11 2.92 6.80
CA SER A 119 -28.97 2.49 7.90
C SER A 119 -30.41 3.02 7.78
N LYS A 120 -31.36 2.10 7.94
CA LYS A 120 -32.81 2.35 7.93
C LYS A 120 -33.36 2.58 9.35
N ALA A 121 -32.49 2.58 10.37
CA ALA A 121 -32.89 2.58 11.77
C ALA A 121 -33.35 3.95 12.31
N GLN A 122 -33.27 5.02 11.51
CA GLN A 122 -33.55 6.40 11.94
C GLN A 122 -34.88 6.55 12.71
N ALA A 123 -35.98 6.08 12.14
CA ALA A 123 -37.31 6.21 12.75
C ALA A 123 -37.46 5.40 14.05
N LEU A 124 -36.88 4.20 14.08
CA LEU A 124 -36.88 3.35 15.26
C LEU A 124 -36.04 3.95 16.38
N VAL A 125 -34.81 4.39 16.08
CA VAL A 125 -33.91 5.04 17.05
C VAL A 125 -34.54 6.31 17.61
N ARG A 126 -35.22 7.10 16.76
CA ARG A 126 -35.98 8.27 17.21
C ARG A 126 -37.07 7.88 18.21
N THR A 127 -37.88 6.87 17.88
CA THR A 127 -38.95 6.36 18.75
C THR A 127 -38.41 5.85 20.08
N LEU A 128 -37.30 5.10 20.05
CA LEU A 128 -36.62 4.61 21.26
C LEU A 128 -36.13 5.77 22.13
N THR A 129 -35.53 6.79 21.52
CA THR A 129 -35.05 7.96 22.24
C THR A 129 -36.20 8.75 22.87
N GLU A 130 -37.29 8.97 22.13
CA GLU A 130 -38.49 9.68 22.61
C GLU A 130 -39.22 8.94 23.75
N THR A 131 -39.14 7.60 23.77
CA THR A 131 -39.70 6.77 24.86
C THR A 131 -38.75 6.61 26.06
N GLY A 132 -37.57 7.25 26.02
CA GLY A 132 -36.57 7.19 27.09
C GLY A 132 -35.80 5.87 27.15
N TYR A 133 -35.80 5.08 26.08
CA TYR A 133 -35.01 3.86 25.98
C TYR A 133 -33.51 4.21 25.85
N PRO A 134 -32.59 3.62 26.64
CA PRO A 134 -31.17 3.93 26.57
C PRO A 134 -30.54 3.43 25.26
N ILE A 135 -30.32 4.35 24.33
CA ILE A 135 -29.60 4.08 23.08
C ILE A 135 -28.54 5.15 22.83
N VAL A 136 -27.33 4.73 22.47
CA VAL A 136 -26.22 5.60 22.09
C VAL A 136 -25.67 5.17 20.74
N LEU A 137 -25.38 6.15 19.88
CA LEU A 137 -24.76 5.92 18.58
C LEU A 137 -23.23 5.98 18.72
N VAL A 138 -22.52 5.13 17.99
CA VAL A 138 -21.06 4.99 18.04
C VAL A 138 -20.48 5.15 16.64
N ASP A 139 -19.40 5.92 16.51
CA ASP A 139 -18.64 6.25 15.28
C ASP A 139 -19.43 7.06 14.23
N ARG A 140 -20.69 6.69 14.02
CA ARG A 140 -21.63 7.30 13.08
C ARG A 140 -22.89 7.69 13.83
N TYR A 141 -23.56 8.70 13.31
CA TYR A 141 -24.87 9.12 13.80
C TYR A 141 -25.93 9.02 12.70
N LEU A 142 -27.19 9.09 13.11
CA LEU A 142 -28.36 9.12 12.24
C LEU A 142 -28.95 10.52 12.29
N VAL A 143 -29.01 11.19 11.14
CA VAL A 143 -29.57 12.55 11.05
C VAL A 143 -31.02 12.52 11.58
N GLY A 144 -31.39 13.40 12.50
CA GLY A 144 -32.77 13.50 13.02
C GLY A 144 -33.22 12.41 14.00
N SER A 145 -32.33 11.57 14.55
CA SER A 145 -32.70 10.52 15.51
C SER A 145 -32.79 10.98 16.97
N ASN A 146 -32.34 12.19 17.30
CA ASN A 146 -32.19 12.74 18.67
C ASN A 146 -31.33 11.91 19.64
N ALA A 147 -30.82 10.75 19.23
CA ALA A 147 -29.98 9.90 20.06
C ALA A 147 -28.64 10.57 20.34
N CYS A 148 -28.10 10.34 21.53
CA CYS A 148 -26.72 10.72 21.85
C CYS A 148 -25.76 9.95 20.94
N ALA A 149 -24.71 10.62 20.45
CA ALA A 149 -23.70 10.00 19.59
C ALA A 149 -22.29 10.29 20.12
N VAL A 150 -21.44 9.26 20.10
CA VAL A 150 -20.00 9.36 20.35
C VAL A 150 -19.30 9.07 19.03
N ALA A 151 -18.75 10.11 18.42
CA ALA A 151 -18.10 10.03 17.12
C ALA A 151 -16.86 10.94 17.08
N SER A 152 -15.94 10.60 16.19
CA SER A 152 -14.77 11.45 15.90
C SER A 152 -15.18 12.75 15.20
N ASP A 153 -14.40 13.81 15.37
CA ASP A 153 -14.55 15.06 14.59
C ASP A 153 -14.09 14.85 13.13
N ASN A 154 -14.94 14.18 12.38
CA ASN A 154 -14.74 13.85 10.97
C ASN A 154 -14.64 15.12 10.09
N PHE A 155 -15.39 16.18 10.44
CA PHE A 155 -15.33 17.46 9.76
C PHE A 155 -14.00 18.16 10.00
N GLY A 156 -13.62 18.35 11.27
CA GLY A 156 -12.39 19.04 11.65
C GLY A 156 -11.15 18.31 11.15
N GLY A 157 -11.15 16.97 11.22
CA GLY A 157 -10.06 16.14 10.70
C GLY A 157 -9.84 16.35 9.20
N ALA A 158 -10.90 16.25 8.39
CA ALA A 158 -10.78 16.46 6.94
C ALA A 158 -10.47 17.92 6.58
N PHE A 159 -11.04 18.88 7.31
CA PHE A 159 -10.73 20.29 7.14
C PHE A 159 -9.24 20.59 7.39
N ALA A 160 -8.69 20.06 8.49
CA ALA A 160 -7.28 20.21 8.83
C ALA A 160 -6.36 19.56 7.78
N ALA A 161 -6.65 18.33 7.37
CA ALA A 161 -5.90 17.62 6.33
C ALA A 161 -5.91 18.40 4.99
N THR A 162 -7.09 18.89 4.58
CA THR A 162 -7.22 19.68 3.34
C THR A 162 -6.43 20.98 3.44
N ARG A 163 -6.53 21.72 4.56
CA ARG A 163 -5.77 22.95 4.77
C ARG A 163 -4.27 22.72 4.74
N TYR A 164 -3.80 21.61 5.27
CA TYR A 164 -2.39 21.24 5.21
C TYR A 164 -1.93 21.05 3.76
N LEU A 165 -2.66 20.28 2.96
CA LEU A 165 -2.35 20.11 1.53
C LEU A 165 -2.39 21.43 0.76
N LEU A 166 -3.35 22.30 1.07
CA LEU A 166 -3.42 23.65 0.50
C LEU A 166 -2.19 24.51 0.86
N SER A 167 -1.70 24.41 2.11
CA SER A 167 -0.50 25.13 2.56
C SER A 167 0.79 24.65 1.89
N LEU A 168 0.82 23.39 1.44
CA LEU A 168 1.91 22.85 0.62
C LEU A 168 1.84 23.32 -0.86
N GLY A 169 0.80 24.06 -1.24
CA GLY A 169 0.64 24.60 -2.59
C GLY A 169 -0.27 23.79 -3.51
N HIS A 170 -0.83 22.66 -3.05
CA HIS A 170 -1.79 21.90 -3.84
C HIS A 170 -3.07 22.70 -4.07
N ARG A 171 -3.66 22.56 -5.26
CA ARG A 171 -4.92 23.21 -5.66
C ARG A 171 -5.94 22.24 -6.26
N ARG A 172 -5.45 21.17 -6.91
CA ARG A 172 -6.25 20.03 -7.38
C ARG A 172 -6.14 18.88 -6.36
N ILE A 173 -6.89 18.98 -5.27
CA ILE A 173 -6.88 17.97 -4.22
C ILE A 173 -8.03 16.99 -4.48
N GLY A 174 -7.74 15.70 -4.62
CA GLY A 174 -8.75 14.65 -4.76
C GLY A 174 -9.34 14.23 -3.42
N PHE A 175 -10.59 13.76 -3.42
CA PHE A 175 -11.22 13.13 -2.27
C PHE A 175 -11.65 11.71 -2.65
N VAL A 176 -11.05 10.72 -2.00
CA VAL A 176 -11.22 9.30 -2.30
C VAL A 176 -12.05 8.66 -1.20
N ALA A 177 -13.22 8.17 -1.58
CA ALA A 177 -14.22 7.57 -0.72
C ALA A 177 -14.81 6.28 -1.31
N THR A 178 -15.51 5.56 -0.45
CA THR A 178 -16.36 4.42 -0.85
C THR A 178 -17.74 4.91 -1.26
N SER A 179 -18.56 4.00 -1.81
CA SER A 179 -19.76 4.31 -2.60
C SER A 179 -20.90 5.02 -1.86
N ASN A 180 -20.82 5.13 -0.53
CA ASN A 180 -21.87 5.78 0.25
C ASN A 180 -21.40 7.11 0.86
N LEU A 181 -21.48 8.18 0.06
CA LEU A 181 -21.20 9.54 0.51
C LEU A 181 -22.19 10.08 1.56
N SER A 182 -23.34 9.40 1.75
CA SER A 182 -24.36 9.80 2.73
C SER A 182 -24.10 9.27 4.14
N THR A 183 -23.21 8.29 4.30
CA THR A 183 -22.75 7.83 5.61
C THR A 183 -22.16 9.00 6.39
N THR A 184 -22.63 9.25 7.61
CA THR A 184 -22.37 10.51 8.33
C THR A 184 -20.88 10.79 8.56
N SER A 185 -20.06 9.78 8.84
CA SER A 185 -18.61 9.95 8.95
C SER A 185 -17.95 10.37 7.63
N VAL A 186 -18.42 9.84 6.49
CA VAL A 186 -17.95 10.20 5.14
C VAL A 186 -18.44 11.58 4.72
N ALA A 187 -19.74 11.83 4.93
CA ALA A 187 -20.38 13.11 4.64
C ALA A 187 -19.68 14.25 5.39
N ASP A 188 -19.32 14.05 6.66
CA ASP A 188 -18.64 15.06 7.48
C ASP A 188 -17.25 15.37 6.98
N ARG A 189 -16.49 14.35 6.56
CA ARG A 189 -15.19 14.53 5.93
C ARG A 189 -15.31 15.30 4.62
N LEU A 190 -16.28 14.94 3.78
CA LEU A 190 -16.54 15.63 2.54
C LEU A 190 -16.95 17.10 2.78
N ARG A 191 -17.75 17.37 3.81
CA ARG A 191 -18.09 18.73 4.26
C ARG A 191 -16.84 19.50 4.69
N GLY A 192 -15.97 18.91 5.50
CA GLY A 192 -14.70 19.51 5.94
C GLY A 192 -13.78 19.86 4.77
N TYR A 193 -13.63 18.93 3.83
CA TYR A 193 -12.88 19.14 2.57
C TYR A 193 -13.46 20.31 1.75
N ARG A 194 -14.77 20.30 1.47
CA ARG A 194 -15.44 21.38 0.72
C ARG A 194 -15.32 22.73 1.41
N HIS A 195 -15.41 22.75 2.75
CA HIS A 195 -15.28 23.96 3.52
C HIS A 195 -13.86 24.56 3.44
N ALA A 196 -12.83 23.72 3.53
CA ALA A 196 -11.44 24.14 3.38
C ALA A 196 -11.15 24.74 1.99
N LEU A 197 -11.65 24.11 0.92
CA LEU A 197 -11.54 24.65 -0.44
C LEU A 197 -12.23 26.02 -0.57
N LYS A 198 -13.45 26.13 -0.03
CA LYS A 198 -14.22 27.39 -0.06
C LYS A 198 -13.46 28.53 0.63
N LEU A 199 -12.87 28.30 1.81
CA LEU A 199 -12.09 29.33 2.51
C LEU A 199 -10.81 29.73 1.76
N ALA A 200 -10.24 28.82 0.97
CA ALA A 200 -9.08 29.11 0.13
C ALA A 200 -9.44 29.71 -1.25
N GLY A 201 -10.74 29.96 -1.52
CA GLY A 201 -11.20 30.51 -2.79
C GLY A 201 -11.08 29.53 -3.97
N ILE A 202 -10.99 28.23 -3.71
CA ILE A 202 -10.87 27.19 -4.74
C ILE A 202 -12.27 26.63 -5.04
N PRO A 203 -12.73 26.66 -6.31
CA PRO A 203 -13.98 26.05 -6.69
C PRO A 203 -13.99 24.55 -6.40
N TYR A 204 -15.11 24.06 -5.86
CA TYR A 204 -15.32 22.62 -5.71
C TYR A 204 -15.54 22.00 -7.09
N ASP A 205 -14.67 21.06 -7.46
CA ASP A 205 -14.77 20.28 -8.69
C ASP A 205 -15.25 18.85 -8.34
N PRO A 206 -16.47 18.46 -8.73
CA PRO A 206 -16.98 17.12 -8.47
C PRO A 206 -16.14 16.01 -9.10
N SER A 207 -15.41 16.27 -10.19
CA SER A 207 -14.57 15.27 -10.85
C SER A 207 -13.37 14.84 -10.01
N LEU A 208 -12.98 15.65 -9.01
CA LEU A 208 -11.94 15.31 -8.05
C LEU A 208 -12.42 14.37 -6.94
N VAL A 209 -13.73 14.10 -6.85
CA VAL A 209 -14.29 13.13 -5.90
C VAL A 209 -14.37 11.77 -6.57
N PHE A 210 -13.64 10.80 -6.03
CA PHE A 210 -13.73 9.40 -6.42
C PHE A 210 -14.44 8.64 -5.31
N ASP A 211 -15.69 8.26 -5.53
CA ASP A 211 -16.53 7.58 -4.53
C ASP A 211 -16.72 6.09 -4.80
N SER A 212 -16.16 5.55 -5.89
CA SER A 212 -16.32 4.14 -6.24
C SER A 212 -15.19 3.26 -5.72
N TYR A 213 -14.53 3.65 -4.62
CA TYR A 213 -13.41 2.87 -4.09
C TYR A 213 -13.89 1.53 -3.52
N PRO A 214 -13.31 0.39 -3.95
CA PRO A 214 -13.70 -0.94 -3.48
C PRO A 214 -13.33 -1.13 -2.00
N TRP A 215 -14.18 -1.83 -1.26
CA TRP A 215 -13.97 -2.07 0.17
C TRP A 215 -12.72 -2.92 0.47
N TYR A 216 -12.33 -3.76 -0.49
CA TYR A 216 -11.17 -4.63 -0.41
C TYR A 216 -10.44 -4.65 -1.76
N VAL A 217 -9.12 -4.53 -1.72
CA VAL A 217 -8.24 -4.66 -2.89
C VAL A 217 -7.15 -5.65 -2.54
N GLN A 218 -7.01 -6.73 -3.31
CA GLN A 218 -5.88 -7.63 -3.16
C GLN A 218 -4.65 -7.02 -3.83
N VAL A 219 -3.80 -6.42 -3.00
CA VAL A 219 -2.58 -5.72 -3.42
C VAL A 219 -1.59 -6.63 -4.17
N ALA A 220 -1.68 -7.96 -3.99
CA ALA A 220 -0.80 -8.93 -4.64
C ALA A 220 -1.02 -9.05 -6.17
N GLU A 221 -2.18 -8.64 -6.68
CA GLU A 221 -2.54 -8.80 -8.10
C GLU A 221 -2.25 -7.53 -8.94
N LEU A 222 -1.80 -6.45 -8.31
CA LEU A 222 -1.56 -5.15 -8.96
C LEU A 222 -0.66 -5.19 -10.22
N PRO A 223 0.47 -5.93 -10.25
CA PRO A 223 1.30 -6.01 -11.47
C PRO A 223 0.60 -6.69 -12.65
N PHE A 224 -0.28 -7.66 -12.39
CA PHE A 224 -1.09 -8.33 -13.42
C PHE A 224 -2.17 -7.38 -13.96
N LEU A 225 -2.82 -6.63 -13.08
CA LEU A 225 -3.89 -5.68 -13.46
C LEU A 225 -3.34 -4.51 -14.28
N LEU A 226 -2.13 -4.04 -14.00
CA LEU A 226 -1.50 -2.95 -14.75
C LEU A 226 -0.95 -3.36 -16.13
N THR A 227 -0.82 -4.66 -16.40
CA THR A 227 -0.28 -5.22 -17.65
C THR A 227 -1.35 -5.84 -18.56
N GLY A 228 -2.63 -5.63 -18.27
CA GLY A 228 -3.76 -6.04 -19.11
C GLY A 228 -4.73 -7.04 -18.47
N GLY A 229 -4.53 -7.40 -17.20
CA GLY A 229 -5.57 -8.02 -16.39
C GLY A 229 -6.68 -7.01 -16.08
N SER A 230 -7.94 -7.43 -16.16
CA SER A 230 -9.08 -6.59 -15.76
C SER A 230 -9.54 -6.95 -14.36
N ASP A 231 -9.54 -5.98 -13.46
CA ASP A 231 -10.30 -6.02 -12.22
C ASP A 231 -11.13 -4.74 -12.19
N SER A 232 -12.45 -4.92 -12.30
CA SER A 232 -13.41 -3.82 -12.33
C SER A 232 -13.25 -2.87 -11.13
N ASP A 233 -12.71 -3.38 -10.02
CA ASP A 233 -12.57 -2.65 -8.77
C ASP A 233 -11.38 -1.67 -8.78
N ILE A 234 -10.34 -1.91 -9.58
CA ILE A 234 -9.14 -1.05 -9.66
C ILE A 234 -9.10 -0.19 -10.93
N ASP A 235 -9.74 -0.63 -12.02
CA ASP A 235 -9.77 0.11 -13.29
C ASP A 235 -10.31 1.54 -13.13
N GLY A 236 -11.29 1.72 -12.25
CA GLY A 236 -11.81 3.04 -11.88
C GLY A 236 -10.77 3.92 -11.19
N CYS A 237 -9.98 3.35 -10.27
CA CYS A 237 -8.89 4.06 -9.59
C CYS A 237 -7.78 4.46 -10.57
N ILE A 238 -7.40 3.56 -11.49
CA ILE A 238 -6.40 3.82 -12.51
C ILE A 238 -6.86 4.93 -13.46
N SER A 239 -8.09 4.85 -13.96
CA SER A 239 -8.67 5.86 -14.85
C SER A 239 -8.74 7.22 -14.16
N TYR A 240 -9.19 7.26 -12.90
CA TYR A 240 -9.19 8.48 -12.08
C TYR A 240 -7.78 9.09 -11.98
N LEU A 241 -6.76 8.30 -11.64
CA LEU A 241 -5.38 8.80 -11.54
C LEU A 241 -4.82 9.28 -12.88
N LYS A 242 -5.11 8.59 -13.99
CA LYS A 242 -4.60 8.92 -15.34
C LYS A 242 -5.26 10.16 -15.94
N GLU A 243 -6.58 10.29 -15.79
CA GLU A 243 -7.40 11.31 -16.45
C GLU A 243 -7.59 12.55 -15.57
N VAL A 244 -7.95 12.35 -14.31
CA VAL A 244 -8.22 13.46 -13.38
C VAL A 244 -6.92 14.05 -12.82
N ARG A 245 -5.88 13.24 -12.61
CA ARG A 245 -4.55 13.70 -12.15
C ARG A 245 -4.61 14.71 -10.99
N PRO A 246 -5.17 14.34 -9.83
CA PRO A 246 -5.07 15.18 -8.63
C PRO A 246 -3.59 15.33 -8.24
N THR A 247 -3.21 16.49 -7.67
CA THR A 247 -1.84 16.71 -7.20
C THR A 247 -1.63 16.28 -5.74
N ALA A 248 -2.72 16.06 -5.01
CA ALA A 248 -2.74 15.41 -3.71
C ALA A 248 -4.12 14.74 -3.51
N VAL A 249 -4.24 13.75 -2.64
CA VAL A 249 -5.51 13.08 -2.35
C VAL A 249 -5.74 12.96 -0.84
N ILE A 250 -7.00 13.06 -0.44
CA ILE A 250 -7.48 12.74 0.91
C ILE A 250 -8.28 11.45 0.81
N THR A 251 -8.00 10.49 1.69
CA THR A 251 -8.68 9.18 1.71
C THR A 251 -9.49 9.00 3.00
N LEU A 252 -10.45 8.07 2.99
CA LEU A 252 -11.28 7.76 4.16
C LEU A 252 -10.54 7.05 5.30
N ASN A 253 -9.44 6.37 5.03
CA ASN A 253 -8.62 5.75 6.06
C ASN A 253 -7.24 5.43 5.50
N GLU A 254 -6.36 5.02 6.40
CA GLU A 254 -4.99 4.60 6.11
C GLU A 254 -4.91 3.40 5.15
N ARG A 255 -5.86 2.45 5.20
CA ARG A 255 -5.89 1.32 4.28
C ARG A 255 -6.06 1.78 2.84
N VAL A 256 -7.03 2.66 2.59
CA VAL A 256 -7.23 3.29 1.27
C VAL A 256 -6.00 4.10 0.87
N ALA A 257 -5.40 4.86 1.80
CA ALA A 257 -4.20 5.66 1.53
C ALA A 257 -3.03 4.81 1.05
N VAL A 258 -2.71 3.72 1.77
CA VAL A 258 -1.58 2.83 1.44
C VAL A 258 -1.79 2.17 0.08
N THR A 259 -3.00 1.73 -0.23
CA THR A 259 -3.30 1.13 -1.54
C THR A 259 -3.18 2.17 -2.67
N PHE A 260 -3.71 3.39 -2.48
CA PHE A 260 -3.56 4.48 -3.45
C PHE A 260 -2.10 4.85 -3.69
N LEU A 261 -1.29 4.92 -2.62
CA LEU A 261 0.16 5.19 -2.73
C LEU A 261 0.87 4.13 -3.57
N ARG A 262 0.54 2.85 -3.37
CA ARG A 262 1.08 1.75 -4.19
C ARG A 262 0.66 1.89 -5.65
N LEU A 263 -0.62 2.13 -5.91
CA LEU A 263 -1.15 2.34 -7.27
C LEU A 263 -0.43 3.49 -7.99
N CYS A 264 -0.23 4.63 -7.32
CA CYS A 264 0.51 5.76 -7.89
C CYS A 264 1.94 5.38 -8.28
N ARG A 265 2.66 4.64 -7.43
CA ARG A 265 4.03 4.20 -7.70
C ARG A 265 4.11 3.29 -8.93
N GLU A 266 3.26 2.27 -8.98
CA GLU A 266 3.27 1.32 -10.10
C GLU A 266 2.84 1.99 -11.42
N LEU A 267 1.89 2.93 -11.37
CA LEU A 267 1.49 3.72 -12.54
C LEU A 267 2.62 4.62 -13.05
N GLU A 268 3.42 5.19 -12.14
CA GLU A 268 4.59 5.98 -12.52
C GLU A 268 5.64 5.12 -13.23
N GLU A 269 5.93 3.93 -12.69
CA GLU A 269 6.86 2.97 -13.32
C GLU A 269 6.40 2.56 -14.73
N VAL A 270 5.11 2.24 -14.89
CA VAL A 270 4.52 1.92 -16.21
C VAL A 270 4.56 3.13 -17.15
N HIS A 271 4.26 4.33 -16.67
CA HIS A 271 4.33 5.55 -17.48
C HIS A 271 5.75 5.84 -17.97
N GLN A 272 6.75 5.72 -17.08
CA GLN A 272 8.16 5.87 -17.45
C GLN A 272 8.58 4.83 -18.48
N CYS A 273 8.20 3.56 -18.31
CA CYS A 273 8.45 2.51 -19.32
C CYS A 273 7.86 2.87 -20.69
N ASN A 274 6.64 3.39 -20.75
CA ASN A 274 6.00 3.80 -22.01
C ASN A 274 6.73 4.99 -22.65
N LEU A 275 7.14 5.99 -21.88
CA LEU A 275 7.95 7.11 -22.39
C LEU A 275 9.28 6.62 -22.98
N ILE A 276 9.95 5.68 -22.32
CA ILE A 276 11.18 5.07 -22.85
C ILE A 276 10.89 4.37 -24.18
N LYS A 277 9.83 3.57 -24.26
CA LYS A 277 9.41 2.90 -25.50
C LYS A 277 9.12 3.88 -26.63
N GLU A 278 8.46 5.01 -26.36
CA GLU A 278 8.24 6.07 -27.34
C GLU A 278 9.55 6.73 -27.82
N LYS A 279 10.49 7.00 -26.90
CA LYS A 279 11.81 7.52 -27.25
C LYS A 279 12.62 6.55 -28.10
N VAL A 280 12.49 5.25 -27.84
CA VAL A 280 13.10 4.19 -28.66
C VAL A 280 12.42 4.08 -30.02
N ALA A 281 11.09 4.12 -30.07
CA ALA A 281 10.32 4.05 -31.31
C ALA A 281 10.59 5.25 -32.24
N SER A 282 10.70 6.45 -31.68
CA SER A 282 11.08 7.68 -32.42
C SER A 282 12.55 7.72 -32.86
N GLY A 283 13.38 6.76 -32.42
CA GLY A 283 14.79 6.71 -32.74
C GLY A 283 15.66 7.72 -31.99
N GLN A 284 15.08 8.51 -31.07
CA GLN A 284 15.84 9.42 -30.21
C GLN A 284 16.77 8.64 -29.28
N TRP A 285 16.29 7.49 -28.79
CA TRP A 285 17.05 6.61 -27.91
C TRP A 285 17.33 5.30 -28.62
N LYS A 286 18.58 4.84 -28.52
CA LYS A 286 18.99 3.54 -29.02
C LYS A 286 19.34 2.68 -27.80
N PRO A 287 18.53 1.67 -27.45
CA PRO A 287 18.83 0.84 -26.31
C PRO A 287 20.07 0.00 -26.64
N THR A 288 21.04 -0.07 -25.72
CA THR A 288 22.31 -0.79 -25.89
C THR A 288 22.72 -1.46 -24.58
N TRP A 289 22.92 -2.78 -24.58
CA TRP A 289 23.39 -3.51 -23.39
C TRP A 289 23.85 -4.93 -23.75
N GLY A 290 23.01 -5.69 -24.45
CA GLY A 290 23.29 -7.03 -24.93
C GLY A 290 22.99 -8.14 -23.90
N MET A 291 23.38 -7.97 -22.64
CA MET A 291 23.10 -8.90 -21.54
C MET A 291 21.84 -8.53 -20.75
N TRP A 292 21.40 -9.37 -19.81
CA TRP A 292 20.26 -9.05 -18.92
C TRP A 292 20.71 -8.16 -17.76
N VAL A 293 21.85 -8.49 -17.16
CA VAL A 293 22.58 -7.63 -16.22
C VAL A 293 24.05 -7.58 -16.63
N GLU A 294 24.77 -6.56 -16.18
CA GLU A 294 26.23 -6.51 -16.30
C GLU A 294 26.85 -7.66 -15.47
N ALA A 295 27.34 -8.69 -16.14
CA ALA A 295 27.80 -9.92 -15.52
C ALA A 295 29.32 -9.91 -15.28
N ASP A 296 29.76 -10.49 -14.16
CA ASP A 296 31.17 -10.88 -13.97
C ASP A 296 31.61 -11.77 -15.14
N CYS A 297 32.78 -11.50 -15.71
CA CYS A 297 33.29 -12.21 -16.88
C CYS A 297 34.60 -12.98 -16.57
N ASN A 298 34.96 -13.09 -15.30
CA ASN A 298 36.18 -13.74 -14.82
C ASN A 298 35.90 -15.14 -14.24
N VAL A 299 34.82 -15.29 -13.47
CA VAL A 299 34.50 -16.55 -12.76
C VAL A 299 33.31 -17.29 -13.38
N THR A 300 32.54 -16.63 -14.24
CA THR A 300 31.34 -17.20 -14.86
C THR A 300 31.65 -18.25 -15.92
N SER A 301 30.82 -19.31 -15.97
CA SER A 301 30.84 -20.28 -17.07
C SER A 301 30.31 -19.69 -18.38
N GLY A 302 30.69 -20.29 -19.51
CA GLY A 302 30.17 -19.90 -20.83
C GLY A 302 28.65 -20.01 -20.93
N GLU A 303 28.03 -21.02 -20.29
CA GLU A 303 26.56 -21.16 -20.26
C GLU A 303 25.90 -19.96 -19.57
N SER A 304 26.47 -19.49 -18.45
CA SER A 304 25.95 -18.33 -17.73
C SER A 304 25.97 -17.08 -18.61
N LEU A 305 27.09 -16.81 -19.29
CA LEU A 305 27.24 -15.68 -20.22
C LEU A 305 26.25 -15.78 -21.40
N VAL A 306 26.06 -16.97 -21.95
CA VAL A 306 25.07 -17.20 -23.02
C VAL A 306 23.65 -16.94 -22.53
N ARG A 307 23.28 -17.36 -21.31
CA ARG A 307 21.96 -17.07 -20.72
C ARG A 307 21.74 -15.57 -20.50
N GLN A 308 22.76 -14.84 -20.05
CA GLN A 308 22.69 -13.39 -19.91
C GLN A 308 22.35 -12.71 -21.24
N LEU A 309 23.06 -13.09 -22.31
CA LEU A 309 22.78 -12.58 -23.67
C LEU A 309 21.41 -13.03 -24.18
N LEU A 310 21.01 -14.26 -23.92
CA LEU A 310 19.69 -14.79 -24.34
C LEU A 310 18.55 -14.02 -23.70
N PHE A 311 18.62 -13.75 -22.39
CA PHE A 311 17.59 -12.99 -21.68
C PHE A 311 17.60 -11.51 -22.09
N GLY A 312 18.78 -10.89 -22.16
CA GLY A 312 18.93 -9.50 -22.59
C GLY A 312 18.38 -9.26 -24.01
N THR A 313 18.85 -10.02 -24.99
CA THR A 313 18.39 -9.86 -26.38
C THR A 313 16.89 -10.16 -26.56
N ARG A 314 16.35 -11.15 -25.84
CA ARG A 314 14.92 -11.46 -25.86
C ARG A 314 14.08 -10.29 -25.32
N PHE A 315 14.48 -9.72 -24.19
CA PHE A 315 13.82 -8.56 -23.61
C PHE A 315 13.77 -7.39 -24.59
N PHE A 316 14.89 -7.09 -25.26
CA PHE A 316 14.94 -6.01 -26.25
C PHE A 316 13.97 -6.22 -27.41
N ARG A 317 13.84 -7.45 -27.91
CA ARG A 317 12.86 -7.80 -28.95
C ARG A 317 11.44 -7.63 -28.46
N GLN A 318 11.13 -8.13 -27.26
CA GLN A 318 9.78 -8.12 -26.70
C GLN A 318 9.31 -6.70 -26.33
N GLU A 319 10.15 -5.92 -25.66
CA GLU A 319 9.76 -4.61 -25.12
C GLU A 319 9.92 -3.47 -26.12
N PHE A 320 10.94 -3.52 -26.99
CA PHE A 320 11.29 -2.43 -27.89
C PHE A 320 11.15 -2.77 -29.38
N GLY A 321 10.92 -4.04 -29.74
CA GLY A 321 10.88 -4.45 -31.15
C GLY A 321 12.21 -4.24 -31.89
N ARG A 322 13.34 -4.24 -31.16
CA ARG A 322 14.68 -3.95 -31.71
C ARG A 322 15.68 -5.03 -31.32
N GLU A 323 16.64 -5.26 -32.21
CA GLU A 323 17.82 -6.10 -31.93
C GLU A 323 18.94 -5.25 -31.31
N CYS A 324 19.59 -5.76 -30.28
CA CYS A 324 20.83 -5.17 -29.77
C CYS A 324 22.03 -5.77 -30.51
N LYS A 325 22.92 -4.90 -31.04
CA LYS A 325 24.11 -5.31 -31.80
C LYS A 325 25.43 -5.14 -31.04
N VAL A 326 25.38 -4.52 -29.88
CA VAL A 326 26.56 -4.14 -29.09
C VAL A 326 26.48 -4.84 -27.74
N LEU A 327 27.53 -5.56 -27.36
CA LEU A 327 27.73 -5.96 -25.98
C LEU A 327 28.47 -4.82 -25.29
N TRP A 328 27.81 -4.18 -24.34
CA TRP A 328 28.41 -3.07 -23.60
C TRP A 328 28.59 -3.48 -22.15
N LEU A 329 29.86 -3.56 -21.71
CA LEU A 329 30.24 -3.92 -20.36
C LEU A 329 31.14 -2.82 -19.79
N PRO A 330 30.56 -1.71 -19.29
CA PRO A 330 31.34 -0.54 -18.90
C PRO A 330 32.29 -0.82 -17.73
N ASP A 331 31.88 -1.58 -16.70
CA ASP A 331 32.60 -1.72 -15.44
C ASP A 331 32.67 -3.18 -14.92
N VAL A 332 33.02 -4.12 -15.80
CA VAL A 332 33.20 -5.54 -15.41
C VAL A 332 34.64 -5.92 -15.16
N PHE A 333 34.82 -6.94 -14.33
CA PHE A 333 36.07 -7.67 -14.19
C PHE A 333 36.10 -8.89 -15.11
N GLY A 334 37.26 -9.08 -15.77
CA GLY A 334 37.51 -10.21 -16.67
C GLY A 334 37.03 -9.95 -18.10
N TYR A 335 37.87 -10.29 -19.07
CA TYR A 335 37.51 -10.30 -20.49
C TYR A 335 38.04 -11.60 -21.08
N SER A 336 37.31 -12.69 -20.82
CA SER A 336 37.69 -14.03 -21.26
C SER A 336 37.94 -14.08 -22.77
N TRP A 337 38.98 -14.80 -23.19
CA TRP A 337 39.36 -14.97 -24.60
C TRP A 337 38.29 -15.70 -25.44
N ALA A 338 37.29 -16.31 -24.79
CA ALA A 338 36.13 -16.93 -25.44
C ALA A 338 34.99 -15.94 -25.74
N LEU A 339 35.00 -14.73 -25.18
CA LEU A 339 33.92 -13.75 -25.36
C LEU A 339 33.66 -13.37 -26.82
N PRO A 340 34.66 -13.17 -27.71
CA PRO A 340 34.40 -12.87 -29.13
C PRO A 340 33.52 -13.92 -29.80
N GLN A 341 33.78 -15.20 -29.49
CA GLN A 341 32.98 -16.32 -29.98
C GLN A 341 31.54 -16.24 -29.45
N ILE A 342 31.36 -16.00 -28.15
CA ILE A 342 30.05 -15.92 -27.49
C ILE A 342 29.24 -14.74 -28.05
N ILE A 343 29.86 -13.57 -28.20
CA ILE A 343 29.24 -12.35 -28.74
C ILE A 343 28.69 -12.61 -30.15
N LYS A 344 29.54 -13.09 -31.07
CA LYS A 344 29.12 -13.37 -32.46
C LYS A 344 28.05 -14.44 -32.54
N LYS A 345 28.19 -15.55 -31.80
CA LYS A 345 27.20 -16.64 -31.80
C LYS A 345 25.85 -16.21 -31.18
N SER A 346 25.85 -15.19 -30.33
CA SER A 346 24.64 -14.60 -29.76
C SER A 346 23.98 -13.54 -30.66
N GLY A 347 24.55 -13.29 -31.85
CA GLY A 347 23.99 -12.35 -32.84
C GLY A 347 24.40 -10.89 -32.67
N LEU A 348 25.34 -10.62 -31.76
CA LEU A 348 25.93 -9.30 -31.55
C LEU A 348 27.15 -9.13 -32.45
N GLU A 349 27.46 -7.88 -32.81
CA GLU A 349 28.48 -7.56 -33.80
C GLU A 349 29.67 -6.80 -33.23
N TYR A 350 29.43 -6.01 -32.18
CA TYR A 350 30.37 -5.07 -31.59
C TYR A 350 30.53 -5.31 -30.10
N PHE A 351 31.69 -4.96 -29.57
CA PHE A 351 31.99 -4.96 -28.15
C PHE A 351 32.46 -3.60 -27.68
N MET A 352 32.02 -3.17 -26.51
CA MET A 352 32.37 -1.88 -25.93
C MET A 352 32.59 -2.00 -24.43
N THR A 353 33.65 -1.35 -23.92
CA THR A 353 33.92 -1.27 -22.48
C THR A 353 34.63 0.04 -22.12
N THR A 354 34.54 0.45 -20.86
CA THR A 354 35.37 1.55 -20.32
C THR A 354 36.51 1.03 -19.44
N LYS A 355 36.37 -0.17 -18.85
CA LYS A 355 37.22 -0.63 -17.75
C LYS A 355 38.70 -0.70 -18.12
N ILE A 356 39.02 -1.20 -19.31
CA ILE A 356 40.40 -1.43 -19.75
C ILE A 356 41.16 -0.10 -19.94
N SER A 357 40.45 1.00 -20.19
CA SER A 357 41.04 2.33 -20.32
C SER A 357 41.60 2.88 -19.00
N TRP A 358 41.16 2.38 -17.84
CA TRP A 358 41.62 2.80 -16.51
C TRP A 358 42.85 2.00 -16.08
N ASN A 359 43.97 2.16 -16.79
CA ASN A 359 45.19 1.39 -16.53
C ASN A 359 46.38 2.28 -16.12
N GLN A 360 46.96 1.99 -14.96
CA GLN A 360 48.09 2.73 -14.40
C GLN A 360 49.43 2.38 -15.06
N TYR A 361 49.60 1.14 -15.53
CA TYR A 361 50.90 0.63 -15.98
C TYR A 361 50.97 0.47 -17.50
N ASN A 362 49.92 -0.09 -18.11
CA ASN A 362 49.89 -0.43 -19.53
C ASN A 362 48.79 0.37 -20.22
N ARG A 363 49.14 1.24 -21.17
CA ARG A 363 48.14 1.91 -22.00
C ARG A 363 47.93 1.14 -23.29
N PRO A 364 46.69 0.72 -23.62
CA PRO A 364 46.40 0.18 -24.94
C PRO A 364 46.79 1.22 -26.01
N GLU A 365 47.54 0.79 -27.01
CA GLU A 365 47.96 1.67 -28.12
C GLU A 365 46.76 2.11 -28.96
N TYR A 366 45.77 1.23 -29.09
CA TYR A 366 44.54 1.45 -29.87
C TYR A 366 43.33 1.42 -28.94
N ASP A 367 42.41 2.36 -29.13
CA ASP A 367 41.09 2.35 -28.50
C ASP A 367 40.05 1.60 -29.34
N THR A 368 40.32 1.37 -30.62
CA THR A 368 39.40 0.73 -31.57
C THR A 368 40.17 -0.30 -32.38
N PHE A 369 39.80 -1.57 -32.25
CA PHE A 369 40.55 -2.67 -32.86
C PHE A 369 39.68 -3.93 -33.03
N MET A 370 40.19 -4.88 -33.81
CA MET A 370 39.57 -6.20 -33.97
C MET A 370 40.04 -7.14 -32.87
N TRP A 371 39.16 -7.48 -31.94
CA TRP A 371 39.45 -8.45 -30.89
C TRP A 371 39.22 -9.87 -31.40
N ARG A 372 40.31 -10.66 -31.46
CA ARG A 372 40.29 -12.06 -31.90
C ARG A 372 40.23 -13.02 -30.72
N GLY A 373 39.19 -13.85 -30.70
CA GLY A 373 39.00 -14.94 -29.74
C GLY A 373 39.88 -16.14 -30.03
N MET A 374 39.92 -17.08 -29.08
CA MET A 374 40.77 -18.28 -29.16
C MET A 374 40.48 -19.18 -30.36
N ASP A 375 39.26 -19.15 -30.89
CA ASP A 375 38.82 -19.92 -32.06
C ASP A 375 39.02 -19.17 -33.38
N GLY A 376 39.65 -17.99 -33.34
CA GLY A 376 39.84 -17.13 -34.50
C GLY A 376 38.67 -16.18 -34.79
N THR A 377 37.55 -16.26 -34.05
CA THR A 377 36.41 -15.35 -34.20
C THR A 377 36.83 -13.91 -33.88
N GLU A 378 36.43 -12.95 -34.70
CA GLU A 378 36.75 -11.54 -34.49
C GLU A 378 35.52 -10.67 -34.21
N VAL A 379 35.67 -9.71 -33.29
CA VAL A 379 34.65 -8.71 -32.94
C VAL A 379 35.28 -7.33 -32.93
N LEU A 380 34.64 -6.37 -33.61
CA LEU A 380 35.06 -4.97 -33.55
C LEU A 380 34.83 -4.44 -32.14
N THR A 381 35.90 -4.00 -31.51
CA THR A 381 35.94 -3.61 -30.10
C THR A 381 36.33 -2.14 -29.99
N HIS A 382 35.61 -1.42 -29.13
CA HIS A 382 35.95 -0.04 -28.78
C HIS A 382 36.08 0.14 -27.27
N PHE A 383 37.16 0.76 -26.84
CA PHE A 383 37.41 1.19 -25.48
C PHE A 383 37.05 2.66 -25.35
N ILE A 384 36.12 2.98 -24.47
CA ILE A 384 35.84 4.38 -24.14
C ILE A 384 37.04 4.90 -23.36
N THR A 385 37.82 5.78 -23.97
CA THR A 385 38.89 6.49 -23.29
C THR A 385 38.31 7.71 -22.60
N THR A 386 38.55 7.83 -21.29
CA THR A 386 38.22 9.07 -20.59
C THR A 386 39.39 10.03 -20.84
N PRO A 387 39.17 11.28 -21.29
CA PRO A 387 40.26 12.21 -21.46
C PRO A 387 40.97 12.40 -20.13
N GLU A 388 42.29 12.19 -20.11
CA GLU A 388 43.08 12.63 -18.97
C GLU A 388 42.88 14.12 -18.83
N LEU A 389 42.45 14.58 -17.65
CA LEU A 389 42.65 15.97 -17.27
C LEU A 389 44.15 16.21 -17.40
N ARG A 390 44.59 16.85 -18.48
CA ARG A 390 45.90 17.48 -18.54
C ARG A 390 45.90 18.56 -17.47
N ILE A 391 46.21 18.18 -16.24
CA ILE A 391 46.74 19.11 -15.27
C ILE A 391 48.11 19.46 -15.83
N SER A 392 48.17 20.53 -16.62
CA SER A 392 49.42 21.13 -17.02
C SER A 392 50.19 21.42 -15.73
N HIS A 393 51.26 20.68 -15.46
CA HIS A 393 52.29 21.10 -14.52
C HIS A 393 53.09 22.27 -15.10
N GLN A 394 52.39 23.34 -15.46
CA GLN A 394 52.95 24.66 -15.63
C GLN A 394 52.25 25.56 -14.60
N GLY A 395 52.91 25.73 -13.46
CA GLY A 395 52.51 26.72 -12.45
C GLY A 395 52.00 26.15 -11.14
N CYS A 396 52.75 25.27 -10.47
CA CYS A 396 52.61 25.04 -9.02
C CYS A 396 53.95 24.59 -8.42
N THR A 397 54.97 25.45 -8.48
CA THR A 397 56.03 25.40 -7.47
C THR A 397 55.53 26.13 -6.24
N GLY A 398 55.19 25.36 -5.21
CA GLY A 398 55.10 25.83 -3.82
C GLY A 398 53.74 26.31 -3.36
N VAL A 399 52.91 25.38 -2.87
CA VAL A 399 52.05 25.63 -1.70
C VAL A 399 51.94 24.32 -0.91
N GLN A 400 52.41 24.33 0.35
CA GLN A 400 52.19 23.25 1.32
C GLN A 400 50.70 23.14 1.69
N PRO A 401 50.22 21.96 2.11
CA PRO A 401 48.80 21.76 2.37
C PRO A 401 48.38 22.31 3.74
N ASP A 402 47.75 23.49 3.75
CA ASP A 402 46.94 23.91 4.87
C ASP A 402 45.52 23.40 4.67
N GLY A 403 45.09 22.51 5.57
CA GLY A 403 43.80 21.85 5.49
C GLY A 403 42.63 22.80 5.75
N ALA A 404 41.74 22.92 4.77
CA ALA A 404 40.29 23.04 4.94
C ALA A 404 39.65 23.08 3.55
N GLY A 405 38.58 22.32 3.36
CA GLY A 405 38.03 22.02 2.04
C GLY A 405 37.24 23.13 1.37
N ARG A 406 36.82 22.75 0.15
CA ARG A 406 35.83 23.35 -0.77
C ARG A 406 36.40 24.31 -1.82
N GLY A 407 36.60 23.78 -3.03
CA GLY A 407 36.74 24.56 -4.26
C GLY A 407 36.00 23.85 -5.40
N ALA A 408 34.86 24.39 -5.81
CA ALA A 408 34.11 23.95 -6.99
C ALA A 408 34.93 24.27 -8.25
N CYS A 409 35.09 23.30 -9.16
CA CYS A 409 35.75 23.51 -10.44
C CYS A 409 34.72 23.49 -11.57
N GLY A 410 34.45 24.66 -12.15
CA GLY A 410 33.63 24.80 -13.36
C GLY A 410 34.41 24.37 -14.60
N VAL A 411 33.85 23.44 -15.38
CA VAL A 411 34.46 22.94 -16.62
C VAL A 411 33.95 23.77 -17.80
N GLN A 412 34.83 24.60 -18.40
CA GLN A 412 34.58 25.18 -19.73
C GLN A 412 34.81 24.10 -20.80
N ARG A 413 33.80 23.89 -21.67
CA ARG A 413 33.91 23.01 -22.84
C ARG A 413 34.77 23.66 -23.93
N GLN A 414 35.89 23.04 -24.31
CA GLN A 414 36.50 23.26 -25.62
C GLN A 414 36.00 22.18 -26.58
N GLN A 415 35.38 22.61 -27.68
CA GLN A 415 35.01 21.75 -28.81
C GLN A 415 36.28 21.42 -29.61
N THR A 416 36.63 20.14 -29.70
CA THR A 416 37.69 19.66 -30.60
C THR A 416 37.13 19.56 -32.02
N GLN A 417 37.67 20.37 -32.94
CA GLN A 417 37.42 20.25 -34.38
C GLN A 417 38.03 18.95 -34.91
N ILE A 418 37.25 18.20 -35.70
CA ILE A 418 37.70 17.01 -36.44
C ILE A 418 38.26 17.49 -37.78
N PRO A 419 39.51 17.16 -38.17
CA PRO A 419 40.00 17.48 -39.50
C PRO A 419 39.42 16.51 -40.53
N HIS A 420 38.83 17.05 -41.59
CA HIS A 420 38.54 16.33 -42.82
C HIS A 420 39.85 15.80 -43.43
N GLN A 421 40.02 14.48 -43.52
CA GLN A 421 40.83 13.88 -44.59
C GLN A 421 40.19 12.58 -45.10
N THR A 422 40.27 12.48 -46.42
CA THR A 422 39.58 11.62 -47.37
C THR A 422 40.22 10.24 -47.47
N LEU A 423 39.44 9.17 -47.25
CA LEU A 423 39.20 7.99 -48.11
C LEU A 423 38.54 6.86 -47.30
#